data_AF-A0A7K2XNP6-F1
#
_entry.id   AF-A0A7K2XNP6-F1
#
_cell.length_a   1.000
_cell.length_b   1.000
_cell.length_c   1.000
_cell.angle_alpha   90.00
_cell.angle_beta   90.00
_cell.angle_gamma   90.00
#
_symmetry.space_group_name_H-M   'P 1'
#
loop_
_entity.id
_entity.type
_entity.pdbx_description
1 polymer ?
#
loop_
_entity_poly.entity_id
_entity_poly.type
_entity_poly.pdbx_seq_one_letter_code
_entity_poly.pdbx_strand_id
1 'polypeptide(L)' 'HLHFEIRTTPNYGSAVNPAAFLRAHGVGI' A
#
# COMPACT_ATOMS: atom_id res chain seq x y z
N HIS A 1 2.75 -14.07 10.01
CA HIS A 1 2.43 -12.67 9.68
C HIS A 1 3.03 -12.36 8.32
N LEU A 2 2.28 -11.74 7.41
CA LEU A 2 2.79 -11.33 6.11
C LEU A 2 3.11 -9.84 6.17
N HIS A 3 4.31 -9.45 5.73
CA HIS A 3 4.68 -8.06 5.57
C HIS A 3 4.76 -7.75 4.08
N PHE A 4 4.01 -6.75 3.63
CA PHE A 4 4.06 -6.24 2.27
C PHE A 4 3.89 -4.71 2.29
N GLU A 5 4.34 -4.08 1.22
CA GLU A 5 4.25 -2.63 1.00
C GLU A 5 3.70 -2.33 -0.40
N ILE A 6 3.17 -1.11 -0.56
CA ILE A 6 2.67 -0.61 -1.84
C ILE A 6 3.50 0.60 -2.22
N ARG A 7 4.03 0.61 -3.44
CA ARG A 7 4.97 1.63 -3.93
C ARG A 7 4.48 2.20 -5.25
N THR A 8 4.64 3.51 -5.42
CA THR A 8 4.30 4.18 -6.70
C THR A 8 5.45 4.13 -7.71
N THR A 9 6.68 3.91 -7.24
CA THR A 9 7.88 3.72 -8.06
C THR A 9 8.80 2.67 -7.44
N PRO A 10 9.79 2.11 -8.16
CA PRO A 10 10.71 1.12 -7.61
C PRO A 10 11.67 1.67 -6.54
N ASN A 11 11.74 2.99 -6.37
CA ASN A 11 12.72 3.64 -5.49
C ASN A 11 12.33 3.52 -4.01
N TYR A 12 13.31 3.55 -3.11
CA TYR A 12 13.03 3.66 -1.67
C TYR A 12 12.41 5.01 -1.32
N GLY A 13 11.49 5.01 -0.35
CA GLY A 13 10.73 6.21 0.04
C GLY A 13 9.46 6.46 -0.78
N SER A 14 9.15 5.65 -1.79
CA SER A 14 7.91 5.75 -2.58
C SER A 14 6.73 4.99 -1.98
N ALA A 15 6.88 4.48 -0.75
CA ALA A 15 5.86 3.68 -0.08
C ALA A 15 4.67 4.56 0.32
N VAL A 16 3.46 4.02 0.14
CA VAL A 16 2.21 4.67 0.54
C VAL A 16 1.50 3.85 1.62
N ASN A 17 0.60 4.49 2.38
CA ASN A 17 -0.17 3.80 3.40
C ASN A 17 -1.05 2.70 2.77
N PRO A 18 -0.78 1.41 3.06
CA PRO A 18 -1.50 0.30 2.41
C PRO A 18 -2.99 0.28 2.75
N ALA A 19 -3.36 0.64 3.98
CA ALA A 19 -4.75 0.61 4.43
C ALA A 19 -5.60 1.69 3.74
N ALA A 20 -5.03 2.86 3.47
CA ALA A 20 -5.69 3.92 2.71
C ALA A 20 -5.83 3.52 1.22
N PHE A 21 -4.77 2.97 0.63
CA PHE A 21 -4.79 2.48 -0.75
C PHE A 21 -5.86 1.41 -0.96
N LEU A 22 -5.91 0.40 -0.09
CA LEU A 22 -6.86 -0.71 -0.19
C LEU A 22 -8.32 -0.23 -0.07
N ARG A 23 -8.60 0.68 0.87
CA ARG A 23 -9.94 1.29 1.00
C ARG A 23 -10.38 2.06 -0.25
N ALA A 24 -9.46 2.80 -0.86
CA ALA A 24 -9.74 3.50 -2.13
C ALA A 24 -10.04 2.53 -3.28
N HIS A 25 -9.55 1.29 -3.21
CA HIS A 25 -9.81 0.23 -4.19
C HIS A 25 -10.97 -0.69 -3.78
N GLY A 26 -11.84 -0.24 -2.86
CA GLY A 26 -13.05 -0.98 -2.47
C GLY A 26 -12.78 -2.21 -1.61
N VAL A 27 -11.57 -2.40 -1.10
CA VAL A 27 -11.28 -3.48 -0.17
C VAL A 27 -11.81 -3.11 1.20
N GLY A 28 -12.78 -3.89 1.70
CA GLY A 28 -13.25 -3.82 3.07
C GLY A 28 -12.23 -4.43 4.02
N ILE A 29 -11.36 -3.59 4.59
CA ILE A 29 -10.36 -3.88 5.63
C ILE A 29 -10.72 -3.14 6.91
#